data_AF-A0A1F7ZJC2-F1
#
_entry.id   AF-A0A1F7ZJC2-F1
#
_cell.length_a   1.000
_cell.length_b   1.000
_cell.length_c   1.000
_cell.angle_alpha   90.00
_cell.angle_beta   90.00
_cell.angle_gamma   90.00
#
_symmetry.space_group_name_H-M   'P 1'
#
loop_
_entity.id
_entity.type
_entity.pdbx_description
1 polymer ?
#
loop_
_entity_poly.entity_id
_entity_poly.type
_entity_poly.pdbx_seq_one_letter_code
_entity_poly.pdbx_strand_id
1 'polypeptide(L)'
;TATPQAMQSTIHGLTAALVAAAKAHDPALTTPTMVPILRGALPMFVAAASLFAATTCVLARCSKKKGTQDVVVEWPGRRPFPAAADEGKLVVLDTLVATGDTLVALCEELWAMSSGRAERSVAVLCCYAAPEALERVAACPVVEYVIVAARAERCDDAGYLVPYTHGDIGDKIYGAAWKGAEQPARPVVAEGEEDVEGVASGVEGLLVRNGGLWTLTDDGLGIEREIRFPSFKKAWAFMQRVAEAAATYRHHPEWSNVYNKVSIRWTTHQPKGLTRLDVQLAQLCDSYCEP
;
A
#
# COMPACT_ATOMS: atom_id res chain seq x y z
N THR A 1 -5.50 -14.02 23.86
CA THR A 1 -5.39 -13.42 22.51
C THR A 1 -4.49 -14.30 21.67
N ALA A 2 -4.89 -14.66 20.45
CA ALA A 2 -4.05 -15.46 19.55
C ALA A 2 -2.80 -14.66 19.15
N THR A 3 -1.65 -15.34 19.00
CA THR A 3 -0.43 -14.72 18.47
C THR A 3 -0.62 -14.38 16.98
N PRO A 4 0.15 -13.43 16.41
CA PRO A 4 0.10 -13.13 14.98
C PRO A 4 0.28 -14.37 14.09
N GLN A 5 1.20 -15.26 14.47
CA GLN A 5 1.47 -16.51 13.75
C GLN A 5 0.29 -17.48 13.82
N ALA A 6 -0.35 -17.63 14.98
CA ALA A 6 -1.53 -18.48 15.12
C ALA A 6 -2.71 -17.95 14.30
N MET A 7 -2.93 -16.62 14.32
CA MET A 7 -3.95 -15.96 13.51
C MET A 7 -3.71 -16.15 12.01
N GLN A 8 -2.46 -15.98 11.55
CA GLN A 8 -2.09 -16.23 10.17
C GLN A 8 -2.34 -17.68 9.76
N SER A 9 -1.98 -18.65 10.62
CA SER A 9 -2.25 -20.07 10.38
C SER A 9 -3.75 -20.37 10.25
N THR A 10 -4.59 -19.79 11.12
CA THR A 10 -6.05 -19.89 11.01
C THR A 10 -6.56 -19.32 9.69
N ILE A 11 -6.12 -18.12 9.30
CA ILE A 11 -6.53 -17.48 8.04
C ILE A 11 -6.11 -18.33 6.84
N HIS A 12 -4.90 -18.88 6.84
CA HIS A 12 -4.43 -19.77 5.77
C HIS A 12 -5.31 -21.03 5.65
N GLY A 13 -5.66 -21.65 6.79
CA GLY A 13 -6.54 -22.82 6.81
C GLY A 13 -7.94 -22.53 6.27
N LEU A 14 -8.55 -21.41 6.70
CA LEU A 14 -9.85 -20.98 6.19
C LEU A 14 -9.77 -20.62 4.70
N THR A 15 -8.67 -19.99 4.26
CA THR A 15 -8.46 -19.64 2.85
C THR A 15 -8.39 -20.87 1.96
N ALA A 16 -7.73 -21.95 2.41
CA ALA A 16 -7.71 -23.20 1.65
C ALA A 16 -9.11 -23.79 1.46
N ALA A 17 -9.94 -23.77 2.51
CA ALA A 17 -11.33 -24.20 2.43
C ALA A 17 -12.17 -23.29 1.50
N LEU A 18 -11.99 -21.97 1.58
CA LEU A 18 -12.64 -21.00 0.70
C LEU A 18 -12.31 -21.23 -0.77
N VAL A 19 -11.03 -21.42 -1.10
CA VAL A 19 -10.59 -21.65 -2.49
C VAL A 19 -11.12 -22.99 -3.01
N ALA A 20 -11.13 -24.03 -2.18
CA ALA A 20 -11.73 -25.32 -2.55
C ALA A 20 -13.23 -25.18 -2.84
N ALA A 21 -13.97 -24.48 -1.98
CA ALA A 21 -15.39 -24.20 -2.19
C ALA A 21 -15.64 -23.33 -3.44
N ALA A 22 -14.79 -22.33 -3.69
CA ALA A 22 -14.88 -21.49 -4.87
C ALA A 22 -14.70 -22.27 -6.17
N LYS A 23 -13.69 -23.15 -6.23
CA LYS A 23 -13.48 -24.02 -7.41
C LYS A 23 -14.59 -25.05 -7.60
N ALA A 24 -15.20 -25.53 -6.52
CA ALA A 24 -16.33 -26.44 -6.59
C ALA A 24 -17.60 -25.73 -7.10
N HIS A 25 -17.80 -24.47 -6.71
CA HIS A 25 -18.90 -23.63 -7.17
C HIS A 25 -18.71 -23.14 -8.61
N ASP A 26 -17.49 -22.73 -8.94
CA ASP A 26 -17.09 -22.16 -10.22
C ASP A 26 -15.86 -22.90 -10.77
N PRO A 27 -16.05 -24.00 -11.52
CA PRO A 27 -14.95 -24.77 -12.11
C PRO A 27 -14.11 -23.98 -13.13
N ALA A 28 -14.60 -22.84 -13.62
CA ALA A 28 -13.86 -21.97 -14.53
C ALA A 28 -12.84 -21.08 -13.80
N LEU A 29 -12.89 -21.02 -12.46
CA LEU A 29 -11.96 -20.28 -11.62
C LEU A 29 -10.58 -20.95 -11.59
N THR A 30 -9.77 -20.71 -12.62
CA THR A 30 -8.46 -21.36 -12.81
C THR A 30 -7.29 -20.40 -12.65
N THR A 31 -7.39 -19.18 -13.20
CA THR A 31 -6.34 -18.15 -13.15
C THR A 31 -6.89 -16.79 -12.73
N PRO A 32 -7.28 -16.61 -11.46
CA PRO A 32 -7.98 -15.40 -11.01
C PRO A 32 -7.06 -14.17 -10.94
N THR A 33 -7.69 -13.00 -11.11
CA THR A 33 -7.11 -11.72 -10.69
C THR A 33 -7.58 -11.43 -9.27
N MET A 34 -6.69 -11.57 -8.30
CA MET A 34 -7.00 -11.40 -6.89
C MET A 34 -6.85 -9.95 -6.44
N VAL A 35 -7.84 -9.47 -5.70
CA VAL A 35 -7.89 -8.14 -5.09
C VAL A 35 -7.94 -8.29 -3.57
N PRO A 36 -6.80 -8.43 -2.87
CA PRO A 36 -6.79 -8.40 -1.42
C PRO A 36 -7.05 -6.98 -0.90
N ILE A 37 -8.06 -6.83 -0.05
CA ILE A 37 -8.30 -5.58 0.68
C ILE A 37 -7.23 -5.42 1.76
N LEU A 38 -6.39 -4.41 1.56
CA LEU A 38 -5.28 -4.14 2.47
C LEU A 38 -5.77 -3.55 3.80
N ARG A 39 -5.14 -3.89 4.92
CA ARG A 39 -4.01 -4.83 5.06
C ARG A 39 -4.46 -6.24 5.45
N GLY A 40 -5.66 -6.38 6.02
CA GLY A 40 -6.12 -7.61 6.66
C GLY A 40 -6.16 -8.83 5.75
N ALA A 41 -6.40 -8.66 4.45
CA ALA A 41 -6.51 -9.76 3.50
C ALA A 41 -5.17 -10.25 2.92
N LEU A 42 -4.03 -9.62 3.26
CA LEU A 42 -2.74 -10.04 2.72
C LEU A 42 -2.37 -11.50 3.05
N PRO A 43 -2.63 -12.04 4.27
CA PRO A 43 -2.43 -13.46 4.55
C PRO A 43 -3.34 -14.37 3.71
N MET A 44 -4.56 -13.92 3.37
CA MET A 44 -5.43 -14.68 2.46
C MET A 44 -4.83 -14.74 1.07
N PHE A 45 -4.31 -13.61 0.55
CA PHE A 45 -3.65 -13.62 -0.76
C PHE A 45 -2.45 -14.58 -0.79
N VAL A 46 -1.58 -14.51 0.22
CA VAL A 46 -0.41 -15.40 0.32
C VAL A 46 -0.82 -16.87 0.29
N ALA A 47 -1.87 -17.25 1.03
CA ALA A 47 -2.37 -18.63 1.01
C ALA A 47 -3.06 -18.99 -0.31
N ALA A 48 -3.97 -18.14 -0.80
CA ALA A 48 -4.79 -18.39 -1.97
C ALA A 48 -3.95 -18.49 -3.25
N ALA A 49 -2.95 -17.62 -3.44
CA ALA A 49 -2.12 -17.59 -4.64
C ALA A 49 -1.43 -18.94 -4.91
N SER A 50 -1.00 -19.63 -3.84
CA SER A 50 -0.35 -20.94 -3.94
C SER A 50 -1.29 -22.09 -4.39
N LEU A 51 -2.60 -21.85 -4.36
CA LEU A 51 -3.62 -22.85 -4.68
C LEU A 51 -4.11 -22.77 -6.12
N PHE A 52 -3.64 -21.80 -6.91
CA PHE A 52 -3.96 -21.67 -8.34
C PHE A 52 -2.69 -21.86 -9.19
N ALA A 53 -2.86 -22.26 -10.45
CA ALA A 53 -1.72 -22.48 -11.35
C ALA A 53 -1.00 -21.16 -11.70
N ALA A 54 -1.77 -20.08 -11.80
CA ALA A 54 -1.29 -18.71 -11.94
C ALA A 54 -2.30 -17.76 -11.29
N THR A 55 -1.81 -16.64 -10.77
CA THR A 55 -2.66 -15.56 -10.26
C THR A 55 -2.06 -14.22 -10.62
N THR A 56 -2.92 -13.24 -10.89
CA THR A 56 -2.51 -11.84 -10.97
C THR A 56 -3.02 -11.11 -9.73
N CYS A 57 -2.26 -10.17 -9.21
CA CYS A 57 -2.67 -9.38 -8.04
C CYS A 57 -2.94 -7.94 -8.44
N VAL A 58 -4.00 -7.36 -7.90
CA VAL A 58 -4.28 -5.92 -7.89
C VAL A 58 -4.54 -5.50 -6.46
N LEU A 59 -3.80 -4.52 -5.95
CA LEU A 59 -3.94 -4.09 -4.57
C LEU A 59 -5.05 -3.04 -4.43
N ALA A 60 -5.94 -3.23 -3.46
CA ALA A 60 -6.91 -2.23 -3.05
C ALA A 60 -6.67 -1.89 -1.58
N ARG A 61 -6.55 -0.59 -1.27
CA ARG A 61 -6.55 -0.08 0.10
C ARG A 61 -7.90 0.59 0.34
N CYS A 62 -8.62 0.14 1.36
CA CYS A 62 -9.90 0.73 1.73
C CYS A 62 -9.79 1.34 3.13
N SER A 63 -10.08 2.63 3.24
CA SER A 63 -10.03 3.37 4.51
C SER A 63 -11.42 3.86 4.87
N LYS A 64 -11.96 3.38 5.98
CA LYS A 64 -13.29 3.77 6.47
C LYS A 64 -13.17 4.78 7.61
N LYS A 65 -13.89 5.90 7.51
CA LYS A 65 -14.00 6.84 8.63
C LYS A 65 -14.88 6.23 9.73
N LYS A 66 -14.31 6.06 10.93
CA LYS A 66 -14.98 5.42 12.07
C LYS A 66 -16.33 6.09 12.38
N GLY A 67 -17.36 5.26 12.57
CA GLY A 67 -18.73 5.72 12.88
C GLY A 67 -19.51 6.24 11.67
N THR A 68 -18.97 6.12 10.45
CA THR A 68 -19.66 6.54 9.21
C THR A 68 -19.66 5.41 8.19
N GLN A 69 -20.37 5.59 7.07
CA GLN A 69 -20.28 4.71 5.90
C GLN A 69 -19.30 5.24 4.84
N ASP A 70 -18.55 6.30 5.16
CA ASP A 70 -17.59 6.93 4.26
C ASP A 70 -16.34 6.05 4.14
N VAL A 71 -16.19 5.43 2.97
CA VAL A 71 -15.09 4.55 2.62
C VAL A 71 -14.38 5.14 1.41
N VAL A 72 -13.08 5.39 1.57
CA VAL A 72 -12.18 5.76 0.48
C VAL A 72 -11.49 4.51 -0.02
N VAL A 73 -11.59 4.24 -1.32
CA VAL A 73 -10.90 3.14 -1.99
C VAL A 73 -9.74 3.72 -2.81
N GLU A 74 -8.57 3.15 -2.63
CA GLU A 74 -7.35 3.55 -3.31
C GLU A 74 -6.70 2.33 -3.95
N TRP A 75 -6.06 2.55 -5.11
CA TRP A 75 -5.40 1.53 -5.89
C TRP A 75 -3.90 1.85 -5.95
N PRO A 76 -3.05 1.30 -5.06
CA PRO A 76 -1.61 1.60 -5.03
C PRO A 76 -0.81 1.15 -6.26
N GLY A 77 -1.47 0.62 -7.28
CA GLY A 77 -0.87 0.14 -8.52
C GLY A 77 -1.84 0.27 -9.69
N ARG A 78 -1.84 -0.71 -10.60
CA ARG A 78 -2.80 -0.74 -11.71
C ARG A 78 -4.23 -0.91 -11.19
N ARG A 79 -5.21 -0.47 -11.97
CA ARG A 79 -6.64 -0.71 -11.72
C ARG A 79 -7.10 -2.01 -12.39
N PRO A 80 -8.18 -2.66 -11.90
CA PRO A 80 -8.71 -3.90 -12.50
C PRO A 80 -9.38 -3.71 -13.87
N PHE A 81 -9.79 -2.48 -14.19
CA PHE A 81 -10.46 -2.16 -15.45
C PHE A 81 -9.76 -0.99 -16.17
N PRO A 82 -9.73 -1.00 -17.52
CA PRO A 82 -10.18 -2.11 -18.39
C PRO A 82 -9.32 -3.37 -18.19
N ALA A 83 -9.96 -4.54 -18.20
CA ALA A 83 -9.27 -5.81 -17.99
C ALA A 83 -8.31 -6.11 -19.14
N ALA A 84 -7.16 -6.70 -18.84
CA ALA A 84 -6.25 -7.19 -19.87
C ALA A 84 -6.85 -8.43 -20.58
N ALA A 85 -6.39 -8.73 -21.80
CA ALA A 85 -6.95 -9.79 -22.64
C ALA A 85 -6.85 -11.20 -22.03
N ASP A 86 -5.93 -11.40 -21.09
CA ASP A 86 -5.61 -12.66 -20.42
C ASP A 86 -5.96 -12.66 -18.92
N GLU A 87 -6.62 -11.62 -18.41
CA GLU A 87 -7.01 -11.57 -17.00
C GLU A 87 -8.24 -12.46 -16.75
N GLY A 88 -8.09 -13.40 -15.82
CA GLY A 88 -9.20 -14.23 -15.37
C GLY A 88 -10.12 -13.50 -14.40
N LYS A 89 -11.14 -14.23 -13.92
CA LYS A 89 -12.19 -13.70 -13.02
C LYS A 89 -11.61 -12.93 -11.84
N LEU A 90 -12.22 -11.79 -11.53
CA LEU A 90 -11.84 -10.96 -10.39
C LEU A 90 -12.30 -11.61 -9.09
N VAL A 91 -11.38 -11.77 -8.15
CA VAL A 91 -11.64 -12.37 -6.84
C VAL A 91 -11.21 -11.40 -5.74
N VAL A 92 -12.17 -10.79 -5.07
CA VAL A 92 -11.91 -9.93 -3.91
C VAL A 92 -11.71 -10.79 -2.67
N LEU A 93 -10.65 -10.50 -1.91
CA LEU A 93 -10.35 -11.18 -0.65
C LEU A 93 -10.51 -10.19 0.51
N ASP A 94 -11.29 -10.58 1.51
CA ASP A 94 -11.38 -9.85 2.78
C ASP A 94 -11.47 -10.83 3.96
N THR A 95 -10.77 -10.56 5.05
CA THR A 95 -10.81 -11.47 6.21
C THR A 95 -12.09 -11.31 7.02
N LEU A 96 -12.59 -10.08 7.18
CA LEU A 96 -13.69 -9.75 8.07
C LEU A 96 -14.69 -8.81 7.40
N VAL A 97 -15.91 -9.29 7.21
CA VAL A 97 -16.99 -8.53 6.60
C VAL A 97 -18.04 -8.23 7.66
N ALA A 98 -17.84 -7.14 8.40
CA ALA A 98 -18.68 -6.77 9.54
C ALA A 98 -19.95 -6.00 9.12
N THR A 99 -19.81 -4.74 8.71
CA THR A 99 -20.96 -3.96 8.21
C THR A 99 -21.17 -4.13 6.71
N GLY A 100 -20.14 -4.56 5.97
CA GLY A 100 -20.15 -4.66 4.51
C GLY A 100 -19.77 -3.38 3.77
N ASP A 101 -19.67 -2.22 4.45
CA ASP A 101 -19.45 -0.92 3.79
C ASP A 101 -18.19 -0.91 2.92
N THR A 102 -17.09 -1.51 3.40
CA THR A 102 -15.83 -1.60 2.67
C THR A 102 -15.98 -2.32 1.33
N LEU A 103 -16.62 -3.50 1.34
CA LEU A 103 -16.84 -4.29 0.14
C LEU A 103 -17.85 -3.64 -0.80
N VAL A 104 -18.91 -3.04 -0.26
CA VAL A 104 -19.91 -2.32 -1.07
C VAL A 104 -19.24 -1.16 -1.82
N ALA A 105 -18.48 -0.31 -1.14
CA ALA A 105 -17.76 0.80 -1.78
C ALA A 105 -16.77 0.33 -2.85
N LEU A 106 -16.01 -0.74 -2.56
CA LEU A 106 -15.11 -1.35 -3.55
C LEU A 106 -15.88 -1.87 -4.77
N CYS A 107 -17.02 -2.55 -4.56
CA CYS A 107 -17.84 -3.07 -5.63
C CYS A 107 -18.49 -1.97 -6.48
N GLU A 108 -18.91 -0.87 -5.87
CA GLU A 108 -19.41 0.32 -6.56
C GLU A 108 -18.31 0.94 -7.44
N GLU A 109 -17.08 1.02 -6.95
CA GLU A 109 -15.96 1.53 -7.76
C GLU A 109 -15.64 0.59 -8.93
N LEU A 110 -15.61 -0.73 -8.71
CA LEU A 110 -15.44 -1.72 -9.78
C LEU A 110 -16.54 -1.62 -10.84
N TRP A 111 -17.79 -1.48 -10.40
CA TRP A 111 -18.94 -1.28 -11.28
C TRP A 111 -18.79 -0.02 -12.13
N ALA A 112 -18.42 1.11 -11.50
CA ALA A 112 -18.17 2.36 -12.20
C ALA A 112 -17.01 2.27 -13.19
N MET A 113 -15.87 1.68 -12.81
CA MET A 113 -14.72 1.51 -13.70
C MET A 113 -15.03 0.64 -14.91
N SER A 114 -15.90 -0.37 -14.74
CA SER A 114 -16.37 -1.21 -15.85
C SER A 114 -17.35 -0.51 -16.80
N SER A 115 -17.72 0.75 -16.52
CA SER A 115 -18.83 1.44 -17.18
C SER A 115 -20.15 0.65 -17.12
N GLY A 116 -20.40 -0.05 -16.01
CA GLY A 116 -21.58 -0.90 -15.82
C GLY A 116 -21.62 -2.17 -16.69
N ARG A 117 -20.49 -2.61 -17.25
CA ARG A 117 -20.42 -3.80 -18.12
C ARG A 117 -19.93 -5.06 -17.39
N ALA A 118 -19.37 -4.92 -16.19
CA ALA A 118 -18.88 -6.02 -15.38
C ALA A 118 -19.99 -6.64 -14.51
N GLU A 119 -21.17 -6.89 -15.10
CA GLU A 119 -22.27 -7.52 -14.36
C GLU A 119 -21.90 -8.96 -13.98
N ARG A 120 -22.13 -9.33 -12.71
CA ARG A 120 -21.87 -10.67 -12.19
C ARG A 120 -20.48 -11.21 -12.58
N SER A 121 -19.44 -10.40 -12.43
CA SER A 121 -18.07 -10.76 -12.84
C SER A 121 -17.06 -10.84 -11.70
N VAL A 122 -17.49 -10.55 -10.46
CA VAL A 122 -16.64 -10.53 -9.26
C VAL A 122 -17.08 -11.61 -8.29
N ALA A 123 -16.13 -12.45 -7.88
CA ALA A 123 -16.27 -13.34 -6.74
C ALA A 123 -15.73 -12.66 -5.48
N VAL A 124 -16.40 -12.83 -4.34
CA VAL A 124 -15.91 -12.36 -3.04
C VAL A 124 -15.66 -13.56 -2.13
N LEU A 125 -14.44 -13.69 -1.62
CA LEU A 125 -14.09 -14.72 -0.63
C LEU A 125 -13.76 -14.05 0.71
N CYS A 126 -14.41 -14.51 1.77
CA CYS A 126 -14.15 -13.97 3.10
C CYS A 126 -14.09 -15.01 4.22
N CYS A 127 -13.21 -14.80 5.21
CA CYS A 127 -13.08 -15.74 6.32
C CYS A 127 -14.30 -15.67 7.25
N TYR A 128 -14.69 -14.46 7.66
CA TYR A 128 -15.84 -14.26 8.54
C TYR A 128 -16.73 -13.12 8.05
N ALA A 129 -18.05 -13.30 8.16
CA ALA A 129 -19.00 -12.27 7.77
C ALA A 129 -20.29 -12.29 8.61
N ALA A 130 -20.86 -11.11 8.84
CA ALA A 130 -22.22 -10.98 9.38
C ALA A 130 -23.26 -11.25 8.26
N PRO A 131 -24.41 -11.86 8.57
CA PRO A 131 -25.47 -12.13 7.59
C PRO A 131 -25.91 -10.89 6.81
N GLU A 132 -26.12 -9.77 7.52
CA GLU A 132 -26.63 -8.52 6.94
C GLU A 132 -25.61 -7.91 5.96
N ALA A 133 -24.32 -8.08 6.24
CA ALA A 133 -23.27 -7.62 5.34
C ALA A 133 -23.18 -8.47 4.08
N LEU A 134 -23.39 -9.80 4.19
CA LEU A 134 -23.42 -10.69 3.02
C LEU A 134 -24.57 -10.33 2.08
N GLU A 135 -25.76 -10.01 2.60
CA GLU A 135 -26.90 -9.57 1.80
C GLU A 135 -26.60 -8.29 1.03
N ARG A 136 -25.99 -7.30 1.70
CA ARG A 136 -25.59 -6.04 1.07
C ARG A 136 -24.56 -6.24 -0.04
N VAL A 137 -23.53 -7.05 0.21
CA VAL A 137 -22.47 -7.31 -0.78
C VAL A 137 -23.01 -8.12 -1.97
N ALA A 138 -23.86 -9.12 -1.72
CA ALA A 138 -24.47 -9.93 -2.78
C ALA A 138 -25.45 -9.13 -3.67
N ALA A 139 -25.98 -8.00 -3.16
CA ALA A 139 -26.82 -7.09 -3.91
C ALA A 139 -26.05 -6.16 -4.87
N CYS A 140 -24.71 -6.07 -4.74
CA CYS A 140 -23.90 -5.28 -5.67
C CYS A 140 -23.95 -5.90 -7.09
N PRO A 141 -24.27 -5.13 -8.15
CA PRO A 141 -24.43 -5.67 -9.52
C PRO A 141 -23.21 -6.41 -10.07
N VAL A 142 -22.01 -5.97 -9.65
CA VAL A 142 -20.73 -6.58 -10.07
C VAL A 142 -20.50 -7.96 -9.45
N VAL A 143 -21.14 -8.26 -8.31
CA VAL A 143 -20.89 -9.47 -7.52
C VAL A 143 -21.67 -10.65 -8.08
N GLU A 144 -20.96 -11.70 -8.48
CA GLU A 144 -21.54 -12.96 -8.95
C GLU A 144 -21.92 -13.86 -7.77
N TYR A 145 -20.96 -14.10 -6.88
CA TYR A 145 -21.14 -14.93 -5.68
C TYR A 145 -20.22 -14.49 -4.55
N VAL A 146 -20.64 -14.82 -3.32
CA VAL A 146 -19.87 -14.63 -2.10
C VAL A 146 -19.71 -15.98 -1.40
N ILE A 147 -18.49 -16.32 -1.00
CA ILE A 147 -18.21 -17.50 -0.19
C ILE A 147 -17.60 -17.05 1.13
N VAL A 148 -18.19 -17.54 2.22
CA VAL A 148 -17.78 -17.25 3.59
C VAL A 148 -17.37 -18.54 4.29
N ALA A 149 -16.24 -18.52 5.01
CA ALA A 149 -15.76 -19.70 5.71
C ALA A 149 -16.54 -19.95 7.00
N ALA A 150 -16.83 -18.88 7.75
CA ALA A 150 -17.62 -18.94 8.97
C ALA A 150 -18.55 -17.72 9.09
N ARG A 151 -19.84 -17.95 9.31
CA ARG A 151 -20.80 -16.87 9.53
C ARG A 151 -20.79 -16.46 11.00
N ALA A 152 -20.74 -15.15 11.24
CA ALA A 152 -21.10 -14.58 12.53
C ALA A 152 -22.62 -14.63 12.71
N GLU A 153 -23.09 -14.44 13.94
CA GLU A 153 -24.52 -14.30 14.24
C GLU A 153 -25.04 -12.94 13.76
N ARG A 154 -24.26 -11.88 14.02
CA ARG A 154 -24.61 -10.49 13.66
C ARG A 154 -23.39 -9.58 13.68
N CYS A 155 -23.59 -8.34 13.25
CA CYS A 155 -22.72 -7.21 13.58
C CYS A 155 -23.30 -6.44 14.79
N ASP A 156 -22.46 -5.90 15.67
CA ASP A 156 -22.89 -5.00 16.75
C ASP A 156 -22.88 -3.52 16.33
N ASP A 157 -23.41 -2.66 17.20
CA ASP A 157 -23.52 -1.21 16.95
C ASP A 157 -22.15 -0.52 16.80
N ALA A 158 -21.08 -1.16 17.29
CA ALA A 158 -19.72 -0.67 17.17
C ALA A 158 -19.03 -1.16 15.87
N GLY A 159 -19.70 -1.98 15.06
CA GLY A 159 -19.21 -2.50 13.80
C GLY A 159 -18.32 -3.75 13.95
N TYR A 160 -18.47 -4.50 15.03
CA TYR A 160 -17.75 -5.76 15.25
C TYR A 160 -18.67 -6.98 15.04
N LEU A 161 -18.08 -8.07 14.54
CA LEU A 161 -18.75 -9.35 14.44
C LEU A 161 -19.05 -9.94 15.82
N VAL A 162 -20.21 -10.57 15.96
CA VAL A 162 -20.63 -11.31 17.17
C VAL A 162 -20.93 -12.77 16.78
N PRO A 163 -20.33 -13.77 17.43
CA PRO A 163 -19.29 -13.66 18.47
C PRO A 163 -18.00 -13.01 17.92
N TYR A 164 -17.25 -12.32 18.79
CA TYR A 164 -16.07 -11.58 18.38
C TYR A 164 -14.97 -12.48 17.78
N THR A 165 -14.70 -12.28 16.50
CA THR A 165 -13.79 -13.11 15.69
C THR A 165 -12.38 -12.53 15.54
N HIS A 166 -11.84 -11.89 16.58
CA HIS A 166 -10.48 -11.36 16.65
C HIS A 166 -10.26 -9.90 16.19
N GLY A 167 -11.28 -9.08 15.94
CA GLY A 167 -11.12 -7.63 15.72
C GLY A 167 -10.24 -7.26 14.53
N ASP A 168 -9.54 -6.11 14.55
CA ASP A 168 -8.71 -5.69 13.41
C ASP A 168 -7.51 -6.64 13.20
N ILE A 169 -7.64 -7.53 12.22
CA ILE A 169 -6.62 -8.53 11.85
C ILE A 169 -5.37 -7.84 11.29
N GLY A 170 -5.55 -6.76 10.52
CA GLY A 170 -4.43 -6.00 9.96
C GLY A 170 -3.54 -5.43 11.07
N ASP A 171 -4.14 -4.82 12.09
CA ASP A 171 -3.41 -4.31 13.25
C ASP A 171 -2.84 -5.42 14.14
N LYS A 172 -3.50 -6.56 14.25
CA LYS A 172 -2.97 -7.68 15.05
C LYS A 172 -1.79 -8.38 14.39
N ILE A 173 -1.78 -8.49 13.07
CA ILE A 173 -0.67 -9.12 12.33
C ILE A 173 0.45 -8.12 12.08
N TYR A 174 0.11 -6.89 11.68
CA TYR A 174 1.08 -5.89 11.19
C TYR A 174 1.23 -4.66 12.09
N GLY A 175 0.42 -4.52 13.14
CA GLY A 175 0.40 -3.31 13.97
C GLY A 175 1.66 -3.10 14.81
N ALA A 176 2.45 -4.14 15.13
CA ALA A 176 3.74 -3.95 15.80
C ALA A 176 4.79 -3.31 14.85
N ALA A 177 4.80 -3.72 13.58
CA ALA A 177 5.63 -3.11 12.54
C ALA A 177 5.20 -1.67 12.22
N TRP A 178 3.93 -1.33 12.45
CA TRP A 178 3.38 0.02 12.25
C TRP A 178 3.47 0.92 13.49
N LYS A 179 3.38 0.38 14.71
CA LYS A 179 3.53 1.13 15.97
C LYS A 179 5.00 1.43 16.32
N GLY A 180 5.94 0.73 15.70
CA GLY A 180 7.37 1.06 15.75
C GLY A 180 7.82 2.04 14.67
N ALA A 181 6.96 2.37 13.70
CA ALA A 181 7.15 3.55 12.88
C ALA A 181 6.67 4.74 13.71
N GLU A 182 7.59 5.56 14.22
CA GLU A 182 7.23 6.94 14.57
C GLU A 182 6.43 7.52 13.40
N GLN A 183 5.47 8.42 13.69
CA GLN A 183 4.86 9.20 12.61
C GLN A 183 6.03 9.71 11.76
N PRO A 184 6.07 9.37 10.47
CA PRO A 184 7.23 9.70 9.67
C PRO A 184 7.48 11.18 9.83
N ALA A 185 8.73 11.53 10.16
CA ALA A 185 9.12 12.92 10.35
C ALA A 185 8.57 13.75 9.18
N ARG A 186 8.11 14.96 9.50
CA ARG A 186 7.60 15.89 8.50
C ARG A 186 8.74 16.79 8.05
N PRO A 187 8.81 17.17 6.77
CA PRO A 187 9.79 18.15 6.32
C PRO A 187 9.64 19.44 7.11
N VAL A 188 10.73 19.91 7.70
CA VAL A 188 10.80 21.20 8.40
C VAL A 188 11.50 22.18 7.47
N VAL A 189 10.71 23.07 6.88
CA VAL A 189 11.22 24.12 5.98
C VAL A 189 11.92 25.21 6.80
N ALA A 190 13.05 25.70 6.29
CA ALA A 190 13.82 26.75 6.95
C ALA A 190 13.01 28.05 7.08
N GLU A 191 13.19 28.74 8.21
CA GLU A 191 12.55 30.04 8.45
C GLU A 191 13.00 31.07 7.39
N GLY A 192 12.04 31.78 6.79
CA GLY A 192 12.33 32.78 5.75
C GLY A 192 12.32 32.26 4.30
N GLU A 193 12.08 30.95 4.10
CA GLU A 193 11.79 30.42 2.77
C GLU A 193 10.42 30.94 2.28
N GLU A 194 10.37 31.55 1.10
CA GLU A 194 9.13 32.13 0.56
C GLU A 194 8.15 31.05 0.07
N ASP A 195 8.66 29.99 -0.55
CA ASP A 195 7.87 28.90 -1.14
C ASP A 195 7.82 27.67 -0.22
N VAL A 196 7.23 27.84 0.96
CA VAL A 196 7.15 26.77 1.97
C VAL A 196 6.43 25.53 1.44
N GLU A 197 5.32 25.72 0.73
CA GLU A 197 4.52 24.61 0.20
C GLU A 197 5.22 23.89 -0.95
N GLY A 198 5.86 24.64 -1.87
CA GLY A 198 6.64 24.06 -2.95
C GLY A 198 7.86 23.28 -2.46
N VAL A 199 8.56 23.77 -1.42
CA VAL A 199 9.64 23.01 -0.78
C VAL A 199 9.12 21.75 -0.12
N ALA A 200 8.06 21.84 0.69
CA ALA A 200 7.48 20.67 1.35
C ALA A 200 6.99 19.62 0.34
N SER A 201 6.28 20.04 -0.71
CA SER A 201 5.82 19.16 -1.79
C SER A 201 6.98 18.56 -2.59
N GLY A 202 8.01 19.36 -2.87
CA GLY A 202 9.21 18.93 -3.57
C GLY A 202 9.99 17.87 -2.78
N VAL A 203 10.10 18.07 -1.47
CA VAL A 203 10.66 17.06 -0.55
C VAL A 203 9.82 15.80 -0.58
N GLU A 204 8.49 15.88 -0.36
CA GLU A 204 7.62 14.71 -0.36
C GLU A 204 7.73 13.91 -1.67
N GLY A 205 7.83 14.56 -2.84
CA GLY A 205 8.04 13.88 -4.12
C GLY A 205 9.37 13.11 -4.24
N LEU A 206 10.40 13.50 -3.48
CA LEU A 206 11.68 12.81 -3.43
C LEU A 206 11.70 11.60 -2.49
N LEU A 207 10.73 11.48 -1.57
CA LEU A 207 10.78 10.48 -0.52
C LEU A 207 10.37 9.09 -1.00
N VAL A 208 11.03 8.05 -0.49
CA VAL A 208 10.74 6.63 -0.76
C VAL A 208 9.26 6.30 -0.51
N ARG A 209 8.66 6.89 0.54
CA ARG A 209 7.23 6.71 0.86
C ARG A 209 6.27 7.17 -0.24
N ASN A 210 6.72 8.03 -1.15
CA ASN A 210 5.94 8.58 -2.26
C ASN A 210 6.54 8.21 -3.64
N GLY A 211 7.36 7.15 -3.70
CA GLY A 211 7.94 6.66 -4.95
C GLY A 211 9.26 7.32 -5.38
N GLY A 212 9.82 8.21 -4.56
CA GLY A 212 11.17 8.75 -4.76
C GLY A 212 12.26 7.83 -4.21
N LEU A 213 13.48 8.37 -4.07
CA LEU A 213 14.69 7.61 -3.72
C LEU A 213 15.38 8.11 -2.44
N TRP A 214 14.84 9.15 -1.81
CA TRP A 214 15.41 9.81 -0.65
C TRP A 214 14.63 9.45 0.63
N THR A 215 15.29 9.56 1.76
CA THR A 215 14.68 9.40 3.09
C THR A 215 14.81 10.71 3.85
N LEU A 216 13.76 11.10 4.55
CA LEU A 216 13.81 12.28 5.42
C LEU A 216 14.53 11.89 6.71
N THR A 217 15.38 12.77 7.23
CA THR A 217 16.01 12.58 8.55
C THR A 217 14.96 12.57 9.66
N ASP A 218 15.26 11.91 10.78
CA ASP A 218 14.31 11.75 11.90
C ASP A 218 13.87 13.10 12.50
N ASP A 219 14.73 14.13 12.43
CA ASP A 219 14.41 15.49 12.86
C ASP A 219 13.66 16.33 11.82
N GLY A 220 13.49 15.80 10.60
CA GLY A 220 12.79 16.45 9.49
C GLY A 220 13.57 17.55 8.77
N LEU A 221 14.84 17.78 9.14
CA LEU A 221 15.64 18.94 8.70
C LEU A 221 16.51 18.67 7.47
N GLY A 222 16.58 17.43 7.01
CA GLY A 222 17.38 17.02 5.87
C GLY A 222 16.78 15.85 5.12
N ILE A 223 17.26 15.64 3.90
CA ILE A 223 16.98 14.44 3.10
C ILE A 223 18.29 13.73 2.79
N GLU A 224 18.29 12.42 2.91
CA GLU A 224 19.48 11.59 2.71
C GLU A 224 19.23 10.39 1.81
N ARG A 225 20.31 9.95 1.15
CA ARG A 225 20.30 8.81 0.25
C ARG A 225 21.65 8.10 0.29
N GLU A 226 21.60 6.77 0.24
CA GLU A 226 22.79 5.93 -0.02
C GLU A 226 22.74 5.43 -1.46
N ILE A 227 23.83 5.65 -2.20
CA ILE A 227 23.95 5.31 -3.62
C ILE A 227 25.13 4.37 -3.80
N ARG A 228 24.88 3.21 -4.43
CA ARG A 228 25.92 2.23 -4.75
C ARG A 228 26.17 2.21 -6.26
N PHE A 229 27.42 2.38 -6.64
CA PHE A 229 27.89 2.39 -8.02
C PHE A 229 28.58 1.07 -8.39
N PRO A 230 28.74 0.75 -9.68
CA PRO A 230 29.48 -0.45 -10.11
C PRO A 230 30.96 -0.43 -9.71
N SER A 231 31.56 0.75 -9.51
CA SER A 231 32.98 0.89 -9.15
C SER A 231 33.26 2.21 -8.43
N PHE A 232 34.42 2.29 -7.76
CA PHE A 232 34.92 3.54 -7.18
C PHE A 232 35.02 4.68 -8.22
N LYS A 233 35.47 4.38 -9.45
CA LYS A 233 35.58 5.38 -10.52
C LYS A 233 34.24 5.99 -10.89
N LYS A 234 33.17 5.19 -10.93
CA LYS A 234 31.80 5.68 -11.19
C LYS A 234 31.26 6.49 -10.01
N ALA A 235 31.51 6.06 -8.77
CA ALA A 235 31.18 6.84 -7.59
C ALA A 235 31.89 8.22 -7.59
N TRP A 236 33.19 8.25 -7.89
CA TRP A 236 33.95 9.49 -7.98
C TRP A 236 33.48 10.41 -9.12
N ALA A 237 33.06 9.86 -10.26
CA ALA A 237 32.49 10.65 -11.35
C ALA A 237 31.17 11.31 -10.95
N PHE A 238 30.29 10.58 -10.25
CA PHE A 238 29.08 11.17 -9.67
C PHE A 238 29.42 12.29 -8.68
N MET A 239 30.36 12.05 -7.76
CA MET A 239 30.76 13.03 -6.76
C MET A 239 31.29 14.32 -7.39
N GLN A 240 32.10 14.25 -8.45
CA GLN A 240 32.58 15.44 -9.15
C GLN A 240 31.44 16.30 -9.70
N ARG A 241 30.42 15.69 -10.33
CA ARG A 241 29.24 16.41 -10.84
C ARG A 241 28.46 17.09 -9.72
N VAL A 242 28.31 16.41 -8.58
CA VAL A 242 27.66 16.99 -7.40
C VAL A 242 28.47 18.16 -6.83
N ALA A 243 29.80 18.06 -6.79
CA ALA A 243 30.67 19.13 -6.30
C ALA A 243 30.62 20.38 -7.21
N GLU A 244 30.57 20.20 -8.53
CA GLU A 244 30.39 21.28 -9.50
C GLU A 244 29.03 21.99 -9.33
N ALA A 245 27.95 21.21 -9.16
CA ALA A 245 26.63 21.76 -8.88
C ALA A 245 26.62 22.52 -7.54
N ALA A 246 27.16 21.91 -6.48
CA ALA A 246 27.25 22.54 -5.16
C ALA A 246 27.97 23.89 -5.20
N ALA A 247 29.09 23.98 -5.92
CA ALA A 247 29.83 25.23 -6.11
C ALA A 247 29.02 26.28 -6.88
N THR A 248 28.26 25.86 -7.89
CA THR A 248 27.40 26.74 -8.70
C THR A 248 26.26 27.33 -7.89
N TYR A 249 25.56 26.49 -7.12
CA TYR A 249 24.42 26.90 -6.28
C TYR A 249 24.85 27.46 -4.91
N ARG A 250 26.16 27.41 -4.59
CA ARG A 250 26.74 27.79 -3.30
C ARG A 250 26.06 27.09 -2.12
N HIS A 251 25.71 25.82 -2.33
CA HIS A 251 25.02 24.98 -1.34
C HIS A 251 25.66 23.60 -1.37
N HIS A 252 26.09 23.10 -0.22
CA HIS A 252 26.98 21.94 -0.15
C HIS A 252 26.31 20.81 0.63
N PRO A 253 26.47 19.54 0.21
CA PRO A 253 25.89 18.43 0.94
C PRO A 253 26.80 18.03 2.11
N GLU A 254 26.20 17.34 3.09
CA GLU A 254 26.96 16.44 3.95
C GLU A 254 27.10 15.10 3.21
N TRP A 255 28.31 14.58 3.06
CA TRP A 255 28.47 13.27 2.42
C TRP A 255 29.65 12.46 2.95
N SER A 256 29.64 11.17 2.67
CA SER A 256 30.78 10.27 2.84
C SER A 256 30.86 9.30 1.68
N ASN A 257 32.07 8.84 1.37
CA ASN A 257 32.30 7.83 0.33
C ASN A 257 33.14 6.67 0.88
N VAL A 258 32.63 5.45 0.72
CA VAL A 258 33.34 4.20 1.05
C VAL A 258 33.34 3.33 -0.20
N TYR A 259 34.48 3.31 -0.90
CA TYR A 259 34.65 2.62 -2.18
C TYR A 259 33.55 2.99 -3.19
N ASN A 260 32.67 2.08 -3.56
CA ASN A 260 31.61 2.31 -4.54
C ASN A 260 30.30 2.82 -3.92
N LYS A 261 30.30 3.19 -2.63
CA LYS A 261 29.12 3.63 -1.89
C LYS A 261 29.26 5.11 -1.51
N VAL A 262 28.27 5.93 -1.85
CA VAL A 262 28.21 7.35 -1.49
C VAL A 262 26.96 7.55 -0.65
N SER A 263 27.13 8.04 0.57
CA SER A 263 26.03 8.49 1.43
C SER A 263 26.00 10.01 1.36
N ILE A 264 24.87 10.59 0.94
CA ILE A 264 24.71 12.03 0.73
C ILE A 264 23.46 12.53 1.46
N ARG A 265 23.57 13.70 2.09
CA ARG A 265 22.49 14.41 2.75
C ARG A 265 22.48 15.87 2.32
N TRP A 266 21.30 16.37 1.97
CA TRP A 266 21.03 17.79 1.74
C TRP A 266 20.26 18.35 2.93
N THR A 267 20.76 19.46 3.47
CA THR A 267 20.15 20.21 4.57
C THR A 267 20.67 21.65 4.54
N THR A 268 19.86 22.61 5.01
CA THR A 268 20.31 23.99 5.23
C THR A 268 20.53 24.22 6.73
N HIS A 269 21.76 24.60 7.09
CA HIS A 269 22.14 24.83 8.49
C HIS A 269 21.72 26.19 9.04
N GLN A 270 21.60 27.21 8.16
CA GLN A 270 21.24 28.56 8.56
C GLN A 270 20.49 29.31 7.44
N PRO A 271 19.23 29.74 7.69
CA PRO A 271 18.38 29.31 8.79
C PRO A 271 18.13 27.80 8.76
N LYS A 272 17.94 27.20 9.93
CA LYS A 272 17.90 25.74 10.09
C LYS A 272 16.62 25.17 9.46
N GLY A 273 16.75 24.25 8.50
CA GLY A 273 15.64 23.57 7.85
C GLY A 273 15.92 23.23 6.37
N LEU A 274 14.92 22.74 5.67
CA LEU A 274 14.98 22.48 4.22
C LEU A 274 14.65 23.74 3.43
N THR A 275 15.38 23.98 2.35
CA THR A 275 15.11 25.07 1.38
C THR A 275 14.90 24.51 -0.02
N ARG A 276 14.53 25.37 -0.98
CA ARG A 276 14.42 24.97 -2.39
C ARG A 276 15.73 24.41 -2.97
N LEU A 277 16.88 24.86 -2.45
CA LEU A 277 18.19 24.38 -2.90
C LEU A 277 18.43 22.91 -2.53
N ASP A 278 17.95 22.46 -1.37
CA ASP A 278 18.03 21.06 -0.94
C ASP A 278 17.27 20.14 -1.92
N VAL A 279 16.06 20.54 -2.30
CA VAL A 279 15.23 19.81 -3.28
C VAL A 279 15.89 19.80 -4.65
N GLN A 280 16.35 20.96 -5.12
CA GLN A 280 16.94 21.11 -6.46
C GLN A 280 18.22 20.28 -6.63
N LEU A 281 19.10 20.29 -5.63
CA LEU A 281 20.36 19.54 -5.70
C LEU A 281 20.15 18.03 -5.52
N ALA A 282 19.16 17.60 -4.72
CA ALA A 282 18.75 16.20 -4.66
C ALA A 282 18.23 15.69 -6.03
N GLN A 283 17.41 16.47 -6.72
CA GLN A 283 16.96 16.14 -8.08
C GLN A 283 18.12 16.08 -9.09
N LEU A 284 19.11 16.97 -8.96
CA LEU A 284 20.32 16.91 -9.78
C LEU A 284 21.12 15.64 -9.50
N CYS A 285 21.27 15.23 -8.24
CA CYS A 285 21.88 13.94 -7.90
C CYS A 285 21.16 12.77 -8.58
N ASP A 286 19.82 12.76 -8.58
CA ASP A 286 19.05 11.71 -9.27
C ASP A 286 19.34 11.67 -10.77
N SER A 287 19.50 12.85 -11.42
CA SER A 287 19.88 12.93 -12.84
C SER A 287 21.31 12.48 -13.15
N TYR A 288 22.20 12.46 -12.15
CA TYR A 288 23.60 12.04 -12.31
C TYR A 288 23.78 10.54 -12.11
N CYS A 289 22.82 9.90 -11.47
CA CYS A 289 22.71 8.45 -11.39
C CYS A 289 22.09 7.93 -12.69
N GLU A 290 22.95 7.65 -13.68
CA GLU A 290 22.52 6.85 -14.84
C GLU A 290 22.00 5.48 -14.36
N PRO A 291 20.94 4.91 -14.97
CA PRO A 291 20.47 3.56 -14.68
C PRO A 291 21.53 2.47 -14.95
#